data_AF-A0A2T7WEF3-F1
#
_entry.id   AF-A0A2T7WEF3-F1
#
_cell.length_a   1.000
_cell.length_b   1.000
_cell.length_c   1.000
_cell.angle_alpha   90.00
_cell.angle_beta   90.00
_cell.angle_gamma   90.00
#
_symmetry.space_group_name_H-M   'P 1'
#
loop_
_entity.id
_entity.type
_entity.pdbx_description
1 polymer ?
#
loop_
_entity_poly.entity_id
_entity_poly.type
_entity_poly.pdbx_seq_one_letter_code
_entity_poly.pdbx_strand_id
1 'polypeptide(L)'
;MDASPSTQRRAAAAERAVLDRYLHRYGPVAWAHAATGDRPARRTWHYWWHAHLLHVLADAERNRPDPRRRRLLRRLRRGVTLRTLGRWTTPFYDDIAWMGLGLFSSGADTRALRKISRILGEAIDPAHGALPWSVGSDLYNAPANAPGAL
;
A
#
# COMPACT_ATOMS: atom_id res chain seq x y z
N MET A 1 18.53 -34.99 5.99
CA MET A 1 18.83 -33.91 5.01
C MET A 1 17.52 -33.18 4.78
N ASP A 2 17.26 -32.11 5.55
CA ASP A 2 15.99 -31.38 5.48
C ASP A 2 15.87 -30.65 4.14
N ALA A 3 14.88 -31.04 3.34
CA ALA A 3 14.59 -30.36 2.10
C ALA A 3 14.14 -28.93 2.41
N SER A 4 15.02 -27.96 2.14
CA SER A 4 14.71 -26.54 2.30
C SER A 4 13.38 -26.21 1.63
N PRO A 5 12.44 -25.55 2.32
CA PRO A 5 11.13 -25.26 1.76
C PRO A 5 11.26 -24.42 0.48
N SER A 6 10.49 -24.76 -0.56
CA SER A 6 10.49 -24.00 -1.82
C SER A 6 10.21 -22.52 -1.58
N THR A 7 10.72 -21.64 -2.43
CA THR A 7 10.54 -20.18 -2.31
C THR A 7 9.07 -19.78 -2.16
N GLN A 8 8.17 -20.45 -2.88
CA GLN A 8 6.72 -20.24 -2.77
C GLN A 8 6.15 -20.65 -1.41
N ARG A 9 6.64 -21.73 -0.80
CA ARG A 9 6.25 -22.12 0.57
C ARG A 9 6.70 -21.09 1.60
N ARG A 10 7.93 -20.56 1.46
CA ARG A 10 8.44 -19.50 2.34
C ARG A 10 7.64 -18.21 2.20
N ALA A 11 7.33 -17.80 0.96
CA ALA A 11 6.47 -16.64 0.70
C ALA A 11 5.07 -16.80 1.32
N ALA A 12 4.44 -17.97 1.19
CA ALA A 12 3.16 -18.25 1.80
C ALA A 12 3.22 -18.25 3.35
N ALA A 13 4.33 -18.72 3.94
CA ALA A 13 4.53 -18.66 5.38
C ALA A 13 4.70 -17.22 5.89
N ALA A 14 5.50 -16.41 5.19
CA ALA A 14 5.67 -14.99 5.51
C ALA A 14 4.36 -14.21 5.38
N GLU A 15 3.59 -14.45 4.32
CA GLU A 15 2.25 -13.89 4.14
C GLU A 15 1.36 -14.19 5.35
N ARG A 16 1.25 -15.46 5.76
CA ARG A 16 0.45 -15.84 6.93
C ARG A 16 0.92 -15.13 8.20
N ALA A 17 2.21 -15.14 8.49
CA ALA A 17 2.77 -14.52 9.70
C ALA A 17 2.43 -13.01 9.78
N VAL A 18 2.52 -12.28 8.66
CA VAL A 18 2.16 -10.87 8.60
C VAL A 18 0.66 -10.67 8.80
N LEU A 19 -0.17 -11.47 8.12
CA LEU A 19 -1.62 -11.35 8.24
C LEU A 19 -2.10 -11.70 9.65
N ASP A 20 -1.57 -12.75 10.27
CA ASP A 20 -2.01 -13.18 11.60
C ASP A 20 -1.61 -12.19 12.70
N ARG A 21 -0.45 -11.55 12.57
CA ARG A 21 0.07 -10.63 13.58
C ARG A 21 -0.48 -9.21 13.46
N TYR A 22 -0.69 -8.72 12.23
CA TYR A 22 -0.92 -7.28 11.99
C TYR A 22 -2.27 -6.96 11.35
N LEU A 23 -2.95 -7.92 10.72
CA LEU A 23 -4.21 -7.65 10.03
C LEU A 23 -5.41 -7.75 10.97
N HIS A 24 -6.27 -6.74 10.93
CA HIS A 24 -7.56 -6.76 11.60
C HIS A 24 -8.69 -6.64 10.60
N ARG A 25 -9.75 -7.44 10.79
CA ARG A 25 -10.91 -7.53 9.90
C ARG A 25 -12.15 -6.99 10.64
N TYR A 26 -12.87 -6.07 10.01
CA TYR A 26 -14.08 -5.45 10.54
C TYR A 26 -15.18 -5.57 9.48
N GLY A 27 -15.87 -6.71 9.46
CA GLY A 27 -16.92 -7.00 8.47
C GLY A 27 -16.45 -6.81 7.01
N PRO A 28 -16.97 -5.80 6.27
CA PRO A 28 -16.61 -5.55 4.88
C PRO A 28 -15.27 -4.85 4.67
N VAL A 29 -14.59 -4.41 5.74
CA VAL A 29 -13.29 -3.73 5.68
C VAL A 29 -12.22 -4.49 6.44
N ALA A 30 -10.96 -4.21 6.13
CA ALA A 30 -9.81 -4.71 6.87
C ALA A 30 -8.69 -3.66 6.79
N TRP A 31 -7.84 -3.60 7.80
CA TRP A 31 -6.60 -2.85 7.74
C TRP A 31 -5.54 -3.46 8.64
N ALA A 32 -4.28 -3.11 8.40
CA ALA A 32 -3.16 -3.55 9.20
C ALA A 32 -2.72 -2.45 10.18
N HIS A 33 -2.25 -2.85 11.34
CA HIS A 33 -1.64 -1.96 12.31
C HIS A 33 -0.14 -2.23 12.39
N ALA A 34 0.65 -1.17 12.49
CA ALA A 34 2.03 -1.30 12.90
C ALA A 34 2.09 -1.70 14.39
N ALA A 35 3.01 -2.60 14.73
CA ALA A 35 3.42 -2.79 16.11
C ALA A 35 4.95 -2.74 16.16
N THR A 36 5.48 -1.81 16.95
CA THR A 36 6.91 -1.70 17.25
C THR A 36 7.12 -2.10 18.72
N GLY A 37 7.80 -3.23 18.94
CA GLY A 37 8.23 -3.70 20.27
C GLY A 37 7.21 -4.49 21.12
N ASP A 38 7.64 -4.84 22.34
CA ASP A 38 6.95 -5.71 23.32
C ASP A 38 5.98 -5.01 24.27
N ARG A 39 5.84 -3.69 24.18
CA ARG A 39 4.74 -2.98 24.86
C ARG A 39 3.45 -3.20 24.06
N PRO A 40 2.24 -2.93 24.63
CA PRO A 40 1.03 -2.80 23.84
C PRO A 40 1.23 -1.62 22.88
N ALA A 41 1.93 -1.89 21.78
CA ALA A 41 2.29 -0.93 20.76
C ALA A 41 0.97 -0.37 20.27
N ARG A 42 0.84 0.96 20.35
CA ARG A 42 -0.31 1.69 19.83
C ARG A 42 -0.58 1.11 18.46
N ARG A 43 -1.74 0.45 18.30
CA ARG A 43 -2.18 -0.16 17.06
C ARG A 43 -2.44 0.99 16.08
N THR A 44 -1.38 1.52 15.49
CA THR A 44 -1.42 2.70 14.63
C THR A 44 -1.57 2.24 13.19
N TRP A 45 -2.47 2.89 12.48
CA TRP A 45 -2.62 2.67 11.05
C TRP A 45 -1.67 3.63 10.32
N HIS A 46 -0.83 3.09 9.43
CA HIS A 46 0.10 3.86 8.63
C HIS A 46 -0.28 3.75 7.16
N TYR A 47 -0.50 4.89 6.51
CA TYR A 47 -0.96 4.99 5.13
C TYR A 47 0.01 4.29 4.16
N TRP A 48 1.30 4.65 4.21
CA TRP A 48 2.39 4.03 3.45
C TRP A 48 2.48 2.50 3.59
N TRP A 49 2.47 2.01 4.84
CA TRP A 49 2.61 0.58 5.12
C TRP A 49 1.43 -0.20 4.53
N HIS A 50 0.26 0.44 4.52
CA HIS A 50 -0.92 -0.12 3.90
C HIS A 50 -0.82 -0.21 2.37
N ALA A 51 -0.20 0.78 1.74
CA ALA A 51 0.10 0.76 0.31
C ALA A 51 1.01 -0.43 -0.05
N HIS A 52 2.09 -0.64 0.72
CA HIS A 52 2.96 -1.80 0.52
C HIS A 52 2.21 -3.11 0.72
N LEU A 53 1.41 -3.26 1.77
CA LEU A 53 0.63 -4.47 2.00
C LEU A 53 -0.29 -4.80 0.82
N LEU A 54 -0.94 -3.79 0.22
CA LEU A 54 -1.74 -3.97 -0.99
C LEU A 54 -0.88 -4.46 -2.16
N HIS A 55 0.30 -3.86 -2.36
CA HIS A 55 1.22 -4.22 -3.43
C HIS A 55 1.73 -5.67 -3.30
N VAL A 56 2.27 -6.07 -2.14
CA VAL A 56 2.83 -7.43 -1.96
C VAL A 56 1.75 -8.50 -2.00
N LEU A 57 0.54 -8.22 -1.47
CA LEU A 57 -0.57 -9.15 -1.60
C LEU A 57 -1.08 -9.24 -3.04
N ALA A 58 -1.04 -8.15 -3.81
CA ALA A 58 -1.39 -8.21 -5.23
C ALA A 58 -0.38 -9.05 -6.02
N ASP A 59 0.92 -8.91 -5.76
CA ASP A 59 1.96 -9.74 -6.35
C ASP A 59 1.77 -11.22 -5.98
N ALA A 60 1.52 -11.51 -4.71
CA ALA A 60 1.29 -12.87 -4.24
C ALA A 60 0.01 -13.49 -4.84
N GLU A 61 -1.01 -12.69 -5.14
CA GLU A 61 -2.21 -13.13 -5.89
C GLU A 61 -1.92 -13.43 -7.35
N ARG A 62 -1.08 -12.63 -8.02
CA ARG A 62 -0.64 -12.89 -9.41
C ARG A 62 0.13 -14.20 -9.52
N ASN A 63 1.05 -14.45 -8.56
CA ASN A 63 1.89 -15.64 -8.55
C ASN A 63 1.19 -16.89 -8.01
N ARG A 64 0.24 -16.73 -7.08
CA ARG A 64 -0.51 -17.83 -6.46
C ARG A 64 -1.98 -17.43 -6.30
N PRO A 65 -2.84 -17.58 -7.31
CA PRO A 65 -4.24 -17.14 -7.19
C PRO A 65 -4.97 -17.80 -6.00
N ASP A 66 -5.58 -16.99 -5.13
CA ASP A 66 -6.41 -17.46 -4.00
C ASP A 66 -7.65 -16.55 -3.84
N PRO A 67 -8.88 -17.10 -4.00
CA PRO A 67 -10.12 -16.35 -3.76
C PRO A 67 -10.20 -15.67 -2.39
N ARG A 68 -9.58 -16.23 -1.34
CA ARG A 68 -9.52 -15.64 0.00
C ARG A 68 -8.71 -14.35 0.01
N ARG A 69 -7.59 -14.33 -0.69
CA ARG A 69 -6.74 -13.15 -0.85
C ARG A 69 -7.39 -12.09 -1.72
N ARG A 70 -8.06 -12.47 -2.82
CA ARG A 70 -8.87 -11.51 -3.61
C ARG A 70 -9.92 -10.82 -2.76
N ARG A 71 -10.60 -11.56 -1.87
CA ARG A 71 -11.56 -10.99 -0.91
C ARG A 71 -10.86 -10.05 0.08
N LEU A 72 -9.69 -10.43 0.59
CA LEU A 72 -8.91 -9.61 1.49
C LEU A 72 -8.48 -8.29 0.83
N LEU A 73 -7.92 -8.32 -0.37
CA LEU A 73 -7.55 -7.13 -1.14
C LEU A 73 -8.74 -6.16 -1.32
N ARG A 74 -9.95 -6.68 -1.56
CA ARG A 74 -11.16 -5.83 -1.60
C ARG A 74 -11.47 -5.18 -0.25
N ARG A 75 -11.34 -5.92 0.86
CA ARG A 75 -11.56 -5.39 2.22
C ARG A 75 -10.51 -4.34 2.60
N LEU A 76 -9.25 -4.56 2.23
CA LEU A 76 -8.15 -3.62 2.46
C LEU A 76 -8.37 -2.31 1.71
N ARG A 77 -8.70 -2.37 0.41
CA ARG A 77 -9.06 -1.19 -0.38
C ARG A 77 -10.19 -0.37 0.24
N ARG A 78 -11.26 -1.04 0.70
CA ARG A 78 -12.35 -0.37 1.43
C ARG A 78 -11.88 0.24 2.75
N GLY A 79 -10.97 -0.43 3.45
CA GLY A 79 -10.31 0.10 4.65
C GLY A 79 -9.56 1.41 4.37
N VAL A 80 -8.78 1.49 3.29
CA VAL A 80 -8.10 2.74 2.88
C VAL A 80 -9.10 3.83 2.57
N THR A 81 -10.14 3.54 1.78
CA THR A 81 -11.19 4.50 1.45
C THR A 81 -11.87 5.04 2.71
N LEU A 82 -12.19 4.17 3.68
CA LEU A 82 -12.81 4.59 4.94
C LEU A 82 -11.86 5.44 5.77
N ARG A 83 -10.61 4.98 5.98
CA ARG A 83 -9.61 5.66 6.82
C ARG A 83 -9.18 7.02 6.28
N THR A 84 -9.27 7.22 4.97
CA THR A 84 -8.96 8.49 4.31
C THR A 84 -10.19 9.33 3.99
N LEU A 85 -11.38 8.92 4.47
CA LEU A 85 -12.65 9.60 4.16
C LEU A 85 -12.87 9.79 2.66
N GLY A 86 -12.44 8.81 1.85
CA GLY A 86 -12.53 8.84 0.38
C GLY A 86 -11.59 9.83 -0.30
N ARG A 87 -10.65 10.45 0.43
CA ARG A 87 -9.67 11.36 -0.18
C ARG A 87 -8.54 10.61 -0.86
N TRP A 88 -8.12 9.47 -0.30
CA TRP A 88 -6.95 8.69 -0.71
C TRP A 88 -5.65 9.48 -0.78
N THR A 89 -5.54 10.61 -0.08
CA THR A 89 -4.38 11.52 -0.19
C THR A 89 -3.87 11.93 1.19
N THR A 90 -2.60 12.27 1.24
CA THR A 90 -1.90 12.85 2.40
C THR A 90 -1.13 14.09 1.92
N PRO A 91 -0.53 14.90 2.81
CA PRO A 91 0.36 16.01 2.40
C PRO A 91 1.69 15.56 1.77
N PHE A 92 2.00 14.26 1.81
CA PHE A 92 3.24 13.68 1.35
C PHE A 92 3.02 13.00 -0.01
N TYR A 93 3.78 13.41 -1.03
CA TYR A 93 3.58 12.94 -2.39
C TYR A 93 4.16 11.53 -2.61
N ASP A 94 5.20 11.17 -1.87
CA ASP A 94 5.69 9.79 -1.81
C ASP A 94 4.58 8.85 -1.33
N ASP A 95 3.93 9.15 -0.22
CA ASP A 95 2.80 8.38 0.30
C ASP A 95 1.73 8.15 -0.77
N ILE A 96 1.31 9.24 -1.41
CA ILE A 96 0.31 9.19 -2.48
C ILE A 96 0.77 8.29 -3.64
N ALA A 97 2.03 8.40 -4.06
CA ALA A 97 2.59 7.59 -5.14
C ALA A 97 2.59 6.10 -4.80
N TRP A 98 3.01 5.72 -3.59
CA TRP A 98 3.00 4.31 -3.18
C TRP A 98 1.59 3.76 -3.05
N MET A 99 0.64 4.54 -2.53
CA MET A 99 -0.76 4.12 -2.51
C MET A 99 -1.32 3.96 -3.92
N GLY A 100 -0.99 4.87 -4.84
CA GLY A 100 -1.30 4.73 -6.27
C GLY A 100 -0.85 3.39 -6.82
N LEU A 101 0.43 3.04 -6.58
CA LEU A 101 1.02 1.77 -6.99
C LEU A 101 0.30 0.56 -6.38
N GLY A 102 0.09 0.56 -5.05
CA GLY A 102 -0.59 -0.54 -4.36
C GLY A 102 -2.04 -0.73 -4.83
N LEU A 103 -2.76 0.37 -5.08
CA LEU A 103 -4.12 0.34 -5.62
C LEU A 103 -4.12 -0.17 -7.07
N PHE A 104 -3.20 0.29 -7.91
CA PHE A 104 -3.08 -0.17 -9.30
C PHE A 104 -2.79 -1.68 -9.35
N SER A 105 -1.78 -2.14 -8.61
CA SER A 105 -1.39 -3.56 -8.58
C SER A 105 -2.54 -4.46 -8.11
N SER A 106 -3.34 -4.01 -7.14
CA SER A 106 -4.45 -4.76 -6.53
C SER A 106 -5.79 -4.70 -7.29
N GLY A 107 -5.83 -4.02 -8.44
CA GLY A 107 -7.02 -3.88 -9.27
C GLY A 107 -8.08 -2.98 -8.62
N ALA A 108 -7.66 -1.83 -8.10
CA ALA A 108 -8.54 -0.79 -7.57
C ALA A 108 -9.42 -0.14 -8.66
N ASP A 109 -10.42 0.63 -8.21
CA ASP A 109 -11.30 1.38 -9.10
C ASP A 109 -10.50 2.48 -9.83
N THR A 110 -10.75 2.59 -11.13
CA THR A 110 -10.25 3.62 -12.03
C THR A 110 -10.41 5.04 -11.49
N ARG A 111 -11.47 5.34 -10.72
CA ARG A 111 -11.68 6.69 -10.17
C ARG A 111 -10.59 7.10 -9.18
N ALA A 112 -10.20 6.22 -8.27
CA ALA A 112 -9.17 6.51 -7.27
C ALA A 112 -7.81 6.73 -7.96
N LEU A 113 -7.49 5.86 -8.92
CA LEU A 113 -6.25 5.95 -9.70
C LEU A 113 -6.19 7.24 -10.52
N ARG A 114 -7.25 7.59 -11.27
CA ARG A 114 -7.31 8.87 -12.01
C ARG A 114 -7.09 10.09 -11.11
N LYS A 115 -7.65 10.07 -9.90
CA LYS A 115 -7.46 11.16 -8.94
C LYS A 115 -6.01 11.25 -8.48
N ILE A 116 -5.39 10.11 -8.14
CA ILE A 116 -4.00 10.05 -7.71
C ILE A 116 -3.07 10.50 -8.84
N SER A 117 -3.22 9.96 -10.05
CA SER A 117 -2.41 10.33 -11.21
C SER A 117 -2.52 11.83 -11.52
N ARG A 118 -3.72 12.41 -11.43
CA ARG A 118 -3.90 13.86 -11.62
C ARG A 118 -3.16 14.67 -10.56
N ILE A 119 -3.26 14.30 -9.28
CA ILE A 119 -2.58 15.01 -8.19
C ILE A 119 -1.06 14.94 -8.34
N LEU A 120 -0.53 13.76 -8.69
CA LEU A 120 0.91 13.59 -8.89
C LEU A 120 1.39 14.38 -10.12
N GLY A 121 0.65 14.34 -11.23
CA GLY A 121 0.97 15.10 -12.43
C GLY A 121 0.92 16.62 -12.23
N GLU A 122 -0.09 17.13 -11.51
CA GLU A 122 -0.22 18.56 -11.16
C GLU A 122 0.88 19.02 -10.17
N ALA A 123 1.51 18.09 -9.45
CA ALA A 123 2.53 18.39 -8.45
C ALA A 123 3.97 18.32 -8.97
N ILE A 124 4.17 17.87 -10.22
CA ILE A 124 5.51 17.89 -10.85
C ILE A 124 5.93 19.35 -11.01
N ASP A 125 7.07 19.69 -10.44
CA ASP A 125 7.65 21.01 -10.62
C ASP A 125 8.18 21.15 -12.06
N PRO A 126 7.67 22.09 -12.87
CA PRO A 126 8.14 22.29 -14.24
C PRO A 126 9.61 22.70 -14.34
N ALA A 127 10.18 23.34 -13.31
CA ALA A 127 11.57 23.77 -13.31
C ALA A 127 12.55 22.59 -13.18
N HIS A 128 12.16 21.56 -12.41
CA HIS A 128 13.01 20.40 -12.12
C HIS A 128 12.56 19.12 -12.83
N GLY A 129 11.34 19.10 -13.38
CA GLY A 129 10.72 17.91 -13.97
C GLY A 129 10.48 16.78 -12.95
N ALA A 130 10.44 17.11 -11.66
CA ALA A 130 10.42 16.15 -10.57
C ALA A 130 9.31 16.46 -9.55
N LEU A 131 8.84 15.41 -8.89
CA LEU A 131 7.88 15.48 -7.81
C LEU A 131 8.59 15.82 -6.49
N PRO A 132 8.17 16.88 -5.78
CA PRO A 132 8.70 17.19 -4.46
C PRO A 132 8.22 16.14 -3.44
N TRP A 133 8.89 16.06 -2.29
CA TRP A 133 8.57 15.09 -1.25
C TRP A 133 7.19 15.33 -0.62
N SER A 134 6.86 16.59 -0.34
CA SER A 134 5.58 17.01 0.25
C SER A 134 5.15 18.36 -0.31
N VAL A 135 3.89 18.74 -0.06
CA VAL A 135 3.37 20.06 -0.44
C VAL A 135 4.25 21.17 0.17
N GLY A 136 4.78 22.06 -0.68
CA GLY A 136 5.61 23.20 -0.26
C GLY A 136 7.05 22.84 0.14
N SER A 137 7.54 21.65 -0.21
CA SER A 137 8.92 21.23 0.04
C SER A 137 9.81 21.48 -1.18
N ASP A 138 11.02 21.99 -0.94
CA ASP A 138 12.08 22.12 -1.95
C ASP A 138 12.94 20.84 -2.07
N LEU A 139 12.53 19.75 -1.43
CA LEU A 139 13.23 18.46 -1.46
C LEU A 139 12.58 17.51 -2.47
N TYR A 140 13.36 17.06 -3.44
CA TYR A 140 12.97 16.03 -4.41
C TYR A 140 13.66 14.73 -4.06
N ASN A 141 12.89 13.66 -3.87
CA ASN A 141 13.44 12.38 -3.41
C ASN A 141 13.06 11.21 -4.32
N ALA A 142 13.92 10.19 -4.36
CA ALA A 142 13.67 8.97 -5.12
C ALA A 142 12.37 8.24 -4.71
N PRO A 143 11.99 8.18 -3.41
CA PRO A 143 10.74 7.54 -3.00
C PRO A 143 9.46 8.22 -3.50
N ALA A 144 9.47 9.49 -3.89
CA ALA A 144 8.34 10.13 -4.57
C ALA A 144 8.39 9.91 -6.08
N ASN A 145 9.56 10.08 -6.69
CA ASN A 145 9.70 10.10 -8.15
C ASN A 145 9.62 8.71 -8.80
N ALA A 146 10.27 7.68 -8.21
CA ALA A 146 10.26 6.33 -8.77
C ALA A 146 8.85 5.69 -8.84
N PRO A 147 8.06 5.66 -7.75
CA PRO A 147 6.67 5.26 -7.84
C PRO A 147 5.80 6.32 -8.53
N GLY A 148 6.16 7.59 -8.56
CA GLY A 148 5.37 8.63 -9.23
C GLY A 148 5.29 8.47 -10.75
N ALA A 149 6.23 7.74 -11.35
CA ALA A 149 6.32 7.49 -12.80
C ALA A 149 5.38 6.38 -13.34
N LEU A 150 4.52 5.81 -12.49
CA LEU A 150 3.62 4.69 -12.83
C LEU A 150 2.45 5.06 -13.76
#